data_AF-A0A812QZL8-F1
#
_entry.id   AF-A0A812QZL8-F1
#
_cell.length_a   1.000
_cell.length_b   1.000
_cell.length_c   1.000
_cell.angle_alpha   90.00
_cell.angle_beta   90.00
_cell.angle_gamma   90.00
#
_symmetry.space_group_name_H-M   'P 1'
#
loop_
_entity.id
_entity.type
_entity.pdbx_description
1 polymer ?
#
loop_
_entity_poly.entity_id
_entity_poly.type
_entity_poly.pdbx_seq_one_letter_code
_entity_poly.pdbx_strand_id
1 'polypeptide(L)'
;MYITIGITQLSGDVRYIQVALDSSVDALRHQVHNLLGVFKGRLLTASGDVLRGSRTVEQSGLQNGSLLTLHTEPVYASASLGAFAAVLGDGSLACWGDSDRGGDCTAKECLQNMQVCGICSTRAAFAAILVNGSVVTWGRPESGGDSSSVQEHLRDVKRVQSTASAFAAILSDGSVVTWGLAECGGNSSDVQKQLKNVRQIQATYSAFAALLSDGSVVTWGLPDCGGDSTAVQEQLRSVQFIQSTSLEEGSAFAAILRDGSVVTWGAAEGGGDSSSAQKQLKSVLHIQATNHAFAAILADGSVVTWGNPDFGGDCTGVQKQLKGVKCIQATYSAFAAVLEEGSVVTWGDAECGGDSSYAQKRLQKVECIQATHRAFAAILYDGSVVAWGDPDFGGDCSDVESRLLSVQKIQATYFAFAALLSDGPVVSWGSSTSGGASDHLTKELKHVNSLQATDFAFLAIKVDGSAVAWGHSELGGDNHAAQFQLRDA
;
A
#
# COMPACT_ATOMS: atom_id res chain seq x y z
N MET A 1 -39.57 -7.93 27.89
CA MET A 1 -39.67 -9.41 27.69
C MET A 1 -38.35 -9.87 27.11
N TYR A 2 -37.78 -10.97 27.61
CA TYR A 2 -36.48 -11.47 27.16
C TYR A 2 -36.63 -12.70 26.29
N ILE A 3 -35.76 -12.83 25.28
CA ILE A 3 -35.63 -14.02 24.46
C ILE A 3 -34.20 -14.54 24.53
N THR A 4 -34.04 -15.85 24.34
CA THR A 4 -32.74 -16.50 24.23
C THR A 4 -32.40 -16.67 22.75
N ILE A 5 -31.22 -16.23 22.33
CA ILE A 5 -30.73 -16.33 20.95
C ILE A 5 -29.45 -17.17 20.96
N GLY A 6 -29.36 -18.13 20.03
CA GLY A 6 -28.14 -18.86 19.76
C GLY A 6 -27.28 -18.12 18.74
N ILE A 7 -25.98 -17.99 19.01
CA ILE A 7 -24.99 -17.37 18.14
C ILE A 7 -24.00 -18.43 17.71
N THR A 8 -23.84 -18.62 16.41
CA THR A 8 -22.87 -19.53 15.81
C THR A 8 -21.69 -18.76 15.26
N GLN A 9 -20.50 -19.34 15.40
CA GLN A 9 -19.33 -18.96 14.61
C GLN A 9 -19.16 -19.94 13.45
N LEU A 10 -18.39 -19.57 12.43
CA LEU A 10 -18.04 -20.46 11.32
C LEU A 10 -17.31 -21.75 11.78
N SER A 11 -16.77 -21.77 13.00
CA SER A 11 -16.20 -22.97 13.64
C SER A 11 -17.26 -24.04 13.99
N GLY A 12 -18.54 -23.69 14.00
CA GLY A 12 -19.66 -24.57 14.37
C GLY A 12 -20.05 -24.51 15.85
N ASP A 13 -19.31 -23.77 16.69
CA ASP A 13 -19.66 -23.58 18.09
C ASP A 13 -20.86 -22.64 18.26
N VAL A 14 -21.77 -23.01 19.16
CA VAL A 14 -22.98 -22.22 19.47
C VAL A 14 -22.92 -21.71 20.91
N ARG A 15 -23.09 -20.39 21.09
CA ARG A 15 -23.26 -19.76 22.40
C ARG A 15 -24.62 -19.11 22.52
N TYR A 16 -25.18 -19.06 23.72
CA TYR A 16 -26.50 -18.49 23.95
C TYR A 16 -26.43 -17.18 24.73
N ILE A 17 -27.26 -16.22 24.34
CA ILE A 17 -27.42 -14.95 25.04
C ILE A 17 -28.89 -14.66 25.29
N GLN A 18 -29.18 -14.01 26.41
CA GLN A 18 -30.48 -13.42 26.68
C GLN A 18 -30.45 -11.93 26.32
N VAL A 19 -31.45 -11.49 25.55
CA VAL A 19 -31.61 -10.10 25.14
C VAL A 19 -33.06 -9.68 25.31
N ALA A 20 -33.30 -8.42 25.68
CA ALA A 20 -34.64 -7.89 25.78
C ALA A 20 -35.18 -7.54 24.39
N LEU A 21 -36.47 -7.79 24.14
CA LEU A 21 -37.10 -7.54 22.84
C LEU A 21 -37.05 -6.06 22.41
N ASP A 22 -37.03 -5.15 23.37
CA ASP A 22 -36.91 -3.70 23.19
C ASP A 22 -35.46 -3.21 23.05
N SER A 23 -34.47 -4.09 23.29
CA SER A 23 -33.06 -3.75 23.06
C SER A 23 -32.81 -3.47 21.58
N SER A 24 -31.89 -2.54 21.30
CA SER A 24 -31.50 -2.26 19.93
C SER A 24 -30.69 -3.42 19.33
N VAL A 25 -30.74 -3.55 18.01
CA VAL A 25 -29.90 -4.54 17.30
C VAL A 25 -28.41 -4.24 17.51
N ASP A 26 -28.03 -2.97 17.68
CA ASP A 26 -26.65 -2.59 18.01
C ASP A 26 -26.25 -3.03 19.42
N ALA A 27 -27.14 -2.91 20.41
CA ALA A 27 -26.91 -3.43 21.75
C ALA A 27 -26.76 -4.96 21.75
N LEU A 28 -27.60 -5.67 20.99
CA LEU A 28 -27.46 -7.10 20.75
C LEU A 28 -26.08 -7.42 20.13
N ARG A 29 -25.67 -6.66 19.11
CA ARG A 29 -24.39 -6.84 18.42
C ARG A 29 -23.20 -6.65 19.38
N HIS A 30 -23.19 -5.59 20.17
CA HIS A 30 -22.17 -5.37 21.20
C HIS A 30 -22.11 -6.50 22.23
N GLN A 31 -23.28 -7.01 22.67
CA GLN A 31 -23.33 -8.13 23.60
C GLN A 31 -22.74 -9.42 22.99
N VAL A 32 -22.98 -9.67 21.69
CA VAL A 32 -22.39 -10.80 20.96
C VAL A 32 -20.89 -10.66 20.80
N HIS A 33 -20.41 -9.48 20.41
CA HIS A 33 -18.98 -9.19 20.25
C HIS A 33 -18.21 -9.38 21.56
N ASN A 34 -18.75 -8.88 22.67
CA ASN A 34 -18.19 -9.07 24.01
C ASN A 34 -18.18 -10.55 24.43
N LEU A 35 -19.23 -11.31 24.11
CA LEU A 35 -19.32 -12.74 24.45
C LEU A 35 -18.27 -13.57 23.71
N LEU A 36 -18.02 -13.24 22.45
CA LEU A 36 -17.16 -14.01 21.56
C LEU A 36 -15.71 -13.51 21.50
N GLY A 37 -15.43 -12.34 22.09
CA GLY A 37 -14.10 -11.72 22.04
C GLY A 37 -13.70 -11.29 20.63
N VAL A 38 -14.68 -10.96 19.79
CA VAL A 38 -14.47 -10.54 18.40
C VAL A 38 -14.88 -9.08 18.26
N PHE A 39 -14.10 -8.28 17.54
CA PHE A 39 -14.26 -6.82 17.51
C PHE A 39 -15.47 -6.34 16.70
N LYS A 40 -15.49 -6.61 15.39
CA LYS A 40 -16.55 -6.16 14.48
C LYS A 40 -16.92 -7.29 13.52
N GLY A 41 -18.22 -7.53 13.37
CA GLY A 41 -18.76 -8.61 12.55
C GLY A 41 -20.26 -8.47 12.36
N ARG A 42 -20.77 -9.06 11.28
CA ARG A 42 -22.18 -9.02 10.87
C ARG A 42 -22.95 -10.16 11.52
N LEU A 43 -24.13 -9.86 12.06
CA LEU A 43 -25.08 -10.89 12.49
C LEU A 43 -26.02 -11.23 11.34
N LEU A 44 -25.96 -12.48 10.90
CA LEU A 44 -26.80 -13.04 9.85
C LEU A 44 -27.90 -13.89 10.48
N THR A 45 -29.12 -13.77 9.97
CA THR A 45 -30.20 -14.72 10.27
C THR A 45 -29.91 -16.08 9.63
N ALA A 46 -30.71 -17.10 9.97
CA ALA A 46 -30.63 -18.42 9.34
C ALA A 46 -30.88 -18.39 7.81
N SER A 47 -31.56 -17.35 7.28
CA SER A 47 -31.74 -17.14 5.84
C SER A 47 -30.53 -16.47 5.16
N GLY A 48 -29.51 -16.06 5.92
CA GLY A 48 -28.35 -15.33 5.42
C GLY A 48 -28.56 -13.81 5.32
N ASP A 49 -29.69 -13.30 5.81
CA ASP A 49 -29.97 -11.87 5.79
C ASP A 49 -29.24 -11.16 6.94
N VAL A 50 -28.63 -10.01 6.65
CA VAL A 50 -27.99 -9.22 7.70
C VAL A 50 -29.05 -8.50 8.53
N LEU A 51 -28.96 -8.59 9.86
CA LEU A 51 -29.76 -7.82 10.80
C LEU A 51 -29.39 -6.32 10.73
N ARG A 52 -29.86 -5.62 9.70
CA ARG A 52 -29.55 -4.20 9.40
C ARG A 52 -30.75 -3.26 9.39
N GLY A 53 -31.99 -3.78 9.30
CA GLY A 53 -33.19 -2.95 9.06
C GLY A 53 -34.06 -2.65 10.28
N SER A 54 -33.78 -3.25 11.44
CA SER A 54 -34.67 -3.24 12.60
C SER A 54 -34.04 -2.45 13.74
N ARG A 55 -34.78 -1.48 14.31
CA ARG A 55 -34.26 -0.68 15.44
C ARG A 55 -34.18 -1.50 16.73
N THR A 56 -35.03 -2.51 16.87
CA THR A 56 -35.07 -3.39 18.03
C THR A 56 -35.08 -4.87 17.64
N VAL A 57 -34.73 -5.74 18.61
CA VAL A 57 -34.80 -7.19 18.45
C VAL A 57 -36.21 -7.65 18.06
N GLU A 58 -37.25 -7.05 18.63
CA GLU A 58 -38.65 -7.33 18.26
C GLU A 58 -38.94 -7.06 16.78
N GLN A 59 -38.50 -5.91 16.28
CA GLN A 59 -38.70 -5.51 14.88
C GLN A 59 -37.90 -6.37 13.89
N SER A 60 -36.92 -7.13 14.37
CA SER A 60 -36.11 -8.03 13.54
C SER A 60 -36.74 -9.40 13.32
N GLY A 61 -37.91 -9.66 13.94
CA GLY A 61 -38.62 -10.93 13.80
C GLY A 61 -37.92 -12.10 14.50
N LEU A 62 -36.93 -11.82 15.35
CA LEU A 62 -36.24 -12.84 16.15
C LEU A 62 -37.16 -13.39 17.23
N GLN A 63 -37.13 -14.70 17.38
CA GLN A 63 -37.93 -15.45 18.34
C GLN A 63 -37.02 -16.13 19.37
N ASN A 64 -37.61 -16.59 20.46
CA ASN A 64 -36.88 -17.39 21.43
C ASN A 64 -36.37 -18.68 20.79
N GLY A 65 -35.06 -18.90 20.81
CA GLY A 65 -34.36 -20.00 20.15
C GLY A 65 -33.87 -19.66 18.73
N SER A 66 -34.07 -18.43 18.23
CA SER A 66 -33.50 -18.01 16.94
C SER A 66 -31.98 -18.19 16.92
N LEU A 67 -31.46 -18.60 15.76
CA LEU A 67 -30.04 -18.80 15.52
C LEU A 67 -29.51 -17.68 14.62
N LEU A 68 -28.42 -17.07 15.04
CA LEU A 68 -27.68 -16.08 14.27
C LEU A 68 -26.27 -16.59 14.00
N THR A 69 -25.75 -16.29 12.82
CA THR A 69 -24.35 -16.54 12.48
C THR A 69 -23.58 -15.24 12.57
N LEU A 70 -22.50 -15.21 13.36
CA LEU A 70 -21.54 -14.12 13.33
C LEU A 70 -20.59 -14.32 12.15
N HIS A 71 -20.65 -13.41 11.18
CA HIS A 71 -19.77 -13.37 10.02
C HIS A 71 -18.78 -12.22 10.14
N THR A 72 -17.49 -12.54 10.13
CA THR A 72 -16.40 -11.56 10.24
C THR A 72 -15.56 -11.61 8.99
N GLU A 73 -15.52 -10.51 8.24
CA GLU A 73 -14.54 -10.33 7.17
C GLU A 73 -13.17 -9.97 7.75
N PRO A 74 -12.06 -10.28 7.07
CA PRO A 74 -10.75 -9.79 7.45
C PRO A 74 -10.71 -8.26 7.46
N VAL A 75 -10.07 -7.69 8.48
CA VAL A 75 -9.81 -6.24 8.51
C VAL A 75 -8.72 -5.91 7.50
N TYR A 76 -8.99 -4.98 6.60
CA TYR A 76 -8.03 -4.46 5.64
C TYR A 76 -7.79 -2.98 5.93
N ALA A 77 -6.53 -2.55 5.99
CA ALA A 77 -6.20 -1.15 6.14
C ALA A 77 -5.30 -0.67 5.00
N SER A 78 -5.51 0.58 4.63
CA SER A 78 -4.68 1.34 3.70
C SER A 78 -4.17 2.59 4.40
N ALA A 79 -3.06 3.14 3.91
CA ALA A 79 -2.35 4.25 4.52
C ALA A 79 -2.16 5.38 3.51
N SER A 80 -2.30 6.63 3.96
CA SER A 80 -1.74 7.80 3.30
C SER A 80 -0.39 8.14 3.95
N LEU A 81 0.18 9.31 3.64
CA LEU A 81 1.42 9.76 4.24
C LEU A 81 1.35 9.84 5.78
N GLY A 82 0.18 10.12 6.36
CA GLY A 82 0.04 10.29 7.81
C GLY A 82 -1.30 9.87 8.40
N ALA A 83 -2.09 9.08 7.69
CA ALA A 83 -3.37 8.58 8.21
C ALA A 83 -3.59 7.14 7.77
N PHE A 84 -4.40 6.42 8.55
CA PHE A 84 -4.89 5.10 8.21
C PHE A 84 -6.39 5.15 7.91
N ALA A 85 -6.81 4.28 6.99
CA ALA A 85 -8.19 3.97 6.73
C ALA A 85 -8.36 2.45 6.73
N ALA A 86 -9.20 1.92 7.61
CA ALA A 86 -9.45 0.50 7.79
C ALA A 86 -10.89 0.13 7.46
N VAL A 87 -11.08 -0.90 6.65
CA VAL A 87 -12.35 -1.60 6.43
C VAL A 87 -12.47 -2.70 7.47
N LEU A 88 -13.49 -2.63 8.32
CA LEU A 88 -13.69 -3.54 9.44
C LEU A 88 -14.43 -4.82 9.03
N GLY A 89 -14.47 -5.81 9.92
CA GLY A 89 -15.10 -7.11 9.63
C GLY A 89 -16.61 -7.06 9.38
N ASP A 90 -17.27 -5.94 9.69
CA ASP A 90 -18.66 -5.66 9.32
C ASP A 90 -18.82 -4.83 8.04
N GLY A 91 -17.70 -4.42 7.42
CA GLY A 91 -17.61 -3.57 6.23
C GLY A 91 -17.65 -2.08 6.50
N SER A 92 -17.79 -1.63 7.74
CA SER A 92 -17.67 -0.21 8.08
C SER A 92 -16.24 0.30 7.87
N LEU A 93 -16.08 1.61 7.75
CA LEU A 93 -14.79 2.27 7.60
C LEU A 93 -14.42 3.00 8.90
N ALA A 94 -13.18 2.83 9.36
CA ALA A 94 -12.57 3.57 10.45
C ALA A 94 -11.35 4.33 9.94
N CYS A 95 -11.17 5.58 10.39
CA CYS A 95 -10.00 6.39 10.01
C CYS A 95 -9.43 7.07 11.25
N TRP A 96 -8.10 7.24 11.27
CA TRP A 96 -7.41 7.99 12.30
C TRP A 96 -6.05 8.49 11.79
N GLY A 97 -5.45 9.42 12.54
CA GLY A 97 -4.23 10.15 12.15
C GLY A 97 -4.57 11.59 11.77
N ASP A 98 -3.73 12.18 10.92
CA ASP A 98 -3.84 13.59 10.54
C ASP A 98 -5.11 13.85 9.71
N SER A 99 -5.98 14.75 10.18
CA SER A 99 -7.23 15.09 9.51
C SER A 99 -7.02 15.66 8.11
N ASP A 100 -5.97 16.47 7.91
CA ASP A 100 -5.61 17.05 6.62
C ASP A 100 -5.05 15.99 5.65
N ARG A 101 -4.74 14.79 6.16
CA ARG A 101 -4.27 13.63 5.38
C ARG A 101 -5.29 12.50 5.31
N GLY A 102 -6.54 12.77 5.68
CA GLY A 102 -7.66 11.82 5.60
C GLY A 102 -7.88 10.98 6.86
N GLY A 103 -7.31 11.39 8.00
CA GLY A 103 -7.52 10.76 9.31
C GLY A 103 -8.91 10.97 9.90
N ASP A 104 -9.72 11.86 9.32
CA ASP A 104 -11.13 12.05 9.67
C ASP A 104 -12.04 11.63 8.50
N CYS A 105 -12.88 10.62 8.72
CA CYS A 105 -13.94 10.21 7.80
C CYS A 105 -15.36 10.33 8.39
N THR A 106 -15.51 11.02 9.52
CA THR A 106 -16.79 11.19 10.24
C THR A 106 -17.81 12.01 9.44
N ALA A 107 -17.35 12.91 8.56
CA ALA A 107 -18.20 13.74 7.70
C ALA A 107 -19.03 12.94 6.67
N LYS A 108 -18.85 11.62 6.58
CA LYS A 108 -19.61 10.75 5.68
C LYS A 108 -20.28 9.62 6.47
N GLU A 109 -21.35 9.96 7.19
CA GLU A 109 -22.30 9.00 7.82
C GLU A 109 -22.75 7.88 6.86
N CYS A 110 -22.69 8.12 5.55
CA CYS A 110 -22.96 7.14 4.49
C CYS A 110 -21.95 5.96 4.44
N LEU A 111 -20.77 6.07 5.06
CA LEU A 111 -19.68 5.08 4.99
C LEU A 111 -19.87 3.88 5.92
N GLN A 112 -20.66 4.01 7.00
CA GLN A 112 -20.88 2.92 7.98
C GLN A 112 -21.58 1.70 7.35
N ASN A 113 -22.20 1.85 6.18
CA ASN A 113 -23.01 0.82 5.52
C ASN A 113 -22.47 0.35 4.16
N MET A 114 -21.34 0.87 3.72
CA MET A 114 -20.81 0.64 2.38
C MET A 114 -19.83 -0.53 2.35
N GLN A 115 -20.05 -1.50 1.46
CA GLN A 115 -19.11 -2.59 1.27
C GLN A 115 -17.93 -2.08 0.42
N VAL A 116 -16.83 -1.74 1.07
CA VAL A 116 -15.58 -1.34 0.40
C VAL A 116 -14.83 -2.58 -0.07
N CYS A 117 -14.37 -2.59 -1.32
CA CYS A 117 -13.54 -3.65 -1.88
C CYS A 117 -12.11 -3.20 -2.27
N GLY A 118 -11.82 -1.89 -2.20
CA GLY A 118 -10.48 -1.37 -2.38
C GLY A 118 -10.35 0.07 -1.88
N ILE A 119 -9.16 0.45 -1.41
CA ILE A 119 -8.82 1.81 -1.00
C ILE A 119 -7.53 2.23 -1.69
N CYS A 120 -7.52 3.44 -2.26
CA CYS A 120 -6.36 4.10 -2.82
C CYS A 120 -6.16 5.44 -2.10
N SER A 121 -4.91 5.87 -1.93
CA SER A 121 -4.55 7.12 -1.25
C SER A 121 -3.65 7.99 -2.12
N THR A 122 -3.83 9.31 -2.02
CA THR A 122 -2.80 10.30 -2.35
C THR A 122 -2.00 10.62 -1.08
N ARG A 123 -1.11 11.61 -1.10
CA ARG A 123 -0.42 12.03 0.13
C ARG A 123 -1.38 12.58 1.19
N ALA A 124 -2.56 13.07 0.79
CA ALA A 124 -3.48 13.80 1.67
C ALA A 124 -4.97 13.43 1.55
N ALA A 125 -5.33 12.45 0.72
CA ALA A 125 -6.72 12.04 0.53
C ALA A 125 -6.85 10.54 0.27
N PHE A 126 -8.05 10.01 0.42
CA PHE A 126 -8.39 8.63 0.12
C PHE A 126 -9.56 8.54 -0.87
N ALA A 127 -9.59 7.43 -1.61
CA ALA A 127 -10.68 7.01 -2.45
C ALA A 127 -11.00 5.52 -2.17
N ALA A 128 -12.20 5.24 -1.71
CA ALA A 128 -12.72 3.88 -1.51
C ALA A 128 -13.59 3.46 -2.70
N ILE A 129 -13.29 2.30 -3.27
CA ILE A 129 -14.13 1.62 -4.27
C ILE A 129 -15.10 0.72 -3.53
N LEU A 130 -16.39 0.86 -3.83
CA LEU A 130 -17.44 0.05 -3.26
C LEU A 130 -17.73 -1.18 -4.14
N VAL A 131 -18.30 -2.23 -3.54
CA VAL A 131 -18.71 -3.47 -4.25
C VAL A 131 -19.69 -3.20 -5.39
N ASN A 132 -20.49 -2.14 -5.29
CA ASN A 132 -21.39 -1.70 -6.37
C ASN A 132 -20.68 -0.90 -7.49
N GLY A 133 -19.35 -0.77 -7.43
CA GLY A 133 -18.54 -0.04 -8.40
C GLY A 133 -18.54 1.49 -8.26
N SER A 134 -19.23 2.06 -7.27
CA SER A 134 -19.13 3.50 -6.98
C SER A 134 -17.92 3.85 -6.12
N VAL A 135 -17.53 5.12 -6.10
CA VAL A 135 -16.38 5.62 -5.33
C VAL A 135 -16.79 6.67 -4.33
N VAL A 136 -16.20 6.62 -3.14
CA VAL A 136 -16.31 7.65 -2.11
C VAL A 136 -14.92 8.14 -1.73
N THR A 137 -14.77 9.47 -1.66
CA THR A 137 -13.51 10.15 -1.36
C THR A 137 -13.56 10.91 -0.04
N TRP A 138 -12.43 11.14 0.62
CA TRP A 138 -12.32 12.03 1.79
C TRP A 138 -10.87 12.49 1.99
N GLY A 139 -10.64 13.42 2.92
CA GLY A 139 -9.37 14.11 3.13
C GLY A 139 -9.31 15.46 2.40
N ARG A 140 -8.11 15.96 2.11
CA ARG A 140 -7.94 17.30 1.53
C ARG A 140 -8.64 17.42 0.17
N PRO A 141 -9.59 18.35 -0.03
CA PRO A 141 -10.36 18.46 -1.28
C PRO A 141 -9.48 18.62 -2.53
N GLU A 142 -8.48 19.51 -2.47
CA GLU A 142 -7.55 19.79 -3.57
C GLU A 142 -6.70 18.57 -3.96
N SER A 143 -6.44 17.65 -3.03
CA SER A 143 -5.69 16.42 -3.27
C SER A 143 -6.58 15.23 -3.66
N GLY A 144 -7.82 15.50 -4.07
CA GLY A 144 -8.79 14.50 -4.52
C GLY A 144 -9.76 14.00 -3.45
N GLY A 145 -9.80 14.64 -2.27
CA GLY A 145 -10.75 14.33 -1.20
C GLY A 145 -12.20 14.72 -1.51
N ASP A 146 -12.42 15.54 -2.54
CA ASP A 146 -13.75 15.87 -3.08
C ASP A 146 -13.87 15.38 -4.53
N SER A 147 -14.75 14.40 -4.75
CA SER A 147 -15.10 13.86 -6.08
C SER A 147 -16.48 14.31 -6.56
N SER A 148 -17.13 15.28 -5.91
CA SER A 148 -18.51 15.68 -6.21
C SER A 148 -18.72 16.09 -7.66
N SER A 149 -17.73 16.76 -8.27
CA SER A 149 -17.76 17.20 -9.68
C SER A 149 -17.78 16.06 -10.70
N VAL A 150 -17.31 14.87 -10.33
CA VAL A 150 -17.23 13.69 -11.20
C VAL A 150 -18.05 12.51 -10.69
N GLN A 151 -18.79 12.68 -9.59
CA GLN A 151 -19.46 11.60 -8.87
C GLN A 151 -20.43 10.81 -9.75
N GLU A 152 -21.11 11.48 -10.70
CA GLU A 152 -22.05 10.82 -11.61
C GLU A 152 -21.37 9.87 -12.61
N HIS A 153 -20.08 10.09 -12.89
CA HIS A 153 -19.26 9.30 -13.79
C HIS A 153 -18.50 8.15 -13.09
N LEU A 154 -18.37 8.20 -11.76
CA LEU A 154 -17.70 7.16 -10.96
C LEU A 154 -18.64 5.97 -10.69
N ARG A 155 -18.97 5.23 -11.75
CA ARG A 155 -19.82 4.02 -11.73
C ARG A 155 -19.09 2.83 -12.35
N ASP A 156 -19.28 1.64 -11.80
CA ASP A 156 -18.59 0.42 -12.27
C ASP A 156 -17.05 0.55 -12.30
N VAL A 157 -16.49 1.31 -11.35
CA VAL A 157 -15.04 1.51 -11.16
C VAL A 157 -14.38 0.18 -10.80
N LYS A 158 -13.34 -0.19 -11.55
CA LYS A 158 -12.55 -1.41 -11.32
C LYS A 158 -11.26 -1.15 -10.55
N ARG A 159 -10.61 -0.02 -10.80
CA ARG A 159 -9.32 0.34 -10.21
C ARG A 159 -9.21 1.85 -10.11
N VAL A 160 -8.54 2.32 -9.06
CA VAL A 160 -8.13 3.72 -8.91
C VAL A 160 -6.61 3.72 -8.75
N GLN A 161 -5.96 4.63 -9.47
CA GLN A 161 -4.53 4.95 -9.33
C GLN A 161 -4.41 6.40 -8.85
N SER A 162 -3.35 6.70 -8.09
CA SER A 162 -3.08 8.05 -7.58
C SER A 162 -1.71 8.55 -8.00
N THR A 163 -1.60 9.86 -8.17
CA THR A 163 -0.36 10.64 -8.04
C THR A 163 -0.24 11.18 -6.62
N ALA A 164 0.68 12.10 -6.34
CA ALA A 164 0.79 12.73 -5.02
C ALA A 164 -0.48 13.50 -4.60
N SER A 165 -1.28 14.01 -5.56
CA SER A 165 -2.45 14.88 -5.31
C SER A 165 -3.64 14.70 -6.27
N ALA A 166 -3.66 13.67 -7.10
CA ALA A 166 -4.78 13.39 -7.99
C ALA A 166 -5.08 11.89 -8.11
N PHE A 167 -6.29 11.57 -8.59
CA PHE A 167 -6.73 10.21 -8.84
C PHE A 167 -7.19 10.02 -10.29
N ALA A 168 -7.02 8.79 -10.79
CA ALA A 168 -7.54 8.31 -12.05
C ALA A 168 -8.23 6.95 -11.85
N ALA A 169 -9.53 6.88 -12.12
CA ALA A 169 -10.33 5.66 -12.04
C ALA A 169 -10.48 5.01 -13.41
N ILE A 170 -10.18 3.71 -13.52
CA ILE A 170 -10.51 2.88 -14.68
C ILE A 170 -11.90 2.27 -14.46
N LEU A 171 -12.83 2.56 -15.37
CA LEU A 171 -14.19 2.05 -15.37
C LEU A 171 -14.28 0.67 -16.03
N SER A 172 -15.41 -0.02 -15.85
CA SER A 172 -15.59 -1.38 -16.36
C SER A 172 -15.55 -1.50 -17.88
N ASP A 173 -15.90 -0.43 -18.58
CA ASP A 173 -15.82 -0.30 -20.04
C ASP A 173 -14.42 0.09 -20.55
N GLY A 174 -13.46 0.29 -19.64
CA GLY A 174 -12.09 0.70 -19.96
C GLY A 174 -11.91 2.19 -20.24
N SER A 175 -12.92 3.03 -19.97
CA SER A 175 -12.76 4.49 -19.95
C SER A 175 -12.16 4.95 -18.61
N VAL A 176 -11.71 6.21 -18.56
CA VAL A 176 -11.04 6.80 -17.40
C VAL A 176 -11.73 8.07 -16.93
N VAL A 177 -11.87 8.22 -15.61
CA VAL A 177 -12.35 9.44 -14.94
C VAL A 177 -11.26 9.94 -14.01
N THR A 178 -10.94 11.22 -14.06
CA THR A 178 -9.89 11.85 -13.23
C THR A 178 -10.46 12.95 -12.33
N TRP A 179 -9.84 13.15 -11.17
CA TRP A 179 -10.16 14.26 -10.25
C TRP A 179 -8.98 14.55 -9.31
N GLY A 180 -9.07 15.66 -8.57
CA GLY A 180 -7.99 16.20 -7.72
C GLY A 180 -7.24 17.34 -8.39
N LEU A 181 -6.00 17.58 -7.98
CA LEU A 181 -5.23 18.73 -8.47
C LEU A 181 -4.92 18.58 -9.96
N ALA A 182 -5.35 19.56 -10.77
CA ALA A 182 -5.22 19.51 -12.23
C ALA A 182 -3.75 19.37 -12.69
N GLU A 183 -2.83 20.10 -12.06
CA GLU A 183 -1.39 20.05 -12.36
C GLU A 183 -0.77 18.67 -12.08
N CYS A 184 -1.36 17.90 -11.16
CA CYS A 184 -0.93 16.53 -10.82
C CYS A 184 -1.69 15.45 -11.61
N GLY A 185 -2.36 15.81 -12.72
CA GLY A 185 -3.11 14.87 -13.56
C GLY A 185 -4.59 14.70 -13.19
N GLY A 186 -5.14 15.55 -12.33
CA GLY A 186 -6.56 15.56 -11.96
C GLY A 186 -7.50 16.04 -13.08
N ASN A 187 -6.95 16.50 -14.21
CA ASN A 187 -7.70 16.83 -15.41
C ASN A 187 -7.14 16.08 -16.64
N SER A 188 -7.95 15.21 -17.25
CA SER A 188 -7.63 14.46 -18.47
C SER A 188 -8.39 14.93 -19.72
N SER A 189 -9.02 16.12 -19.70
CA SER A 189 -9.91 16.63 -20.77
C SER A 189 -9.28 16.54 -22.17
N ASP A 190 -8.00 16.87 -22.27
CA ASP A 190 -7.29 17.00 -23.54
C ASP A 190 -7.03 15.63 -24.21
N VAL A 191 -6.92 14.58 -23.38
CA VAL A 191 -6.67 13.20 -23.83
C VAL A 191 -7.88 12.29 -23.66
N GLN A 192 -9.02 12.80 -23.16
CA GLN A 192 -10.20 12.01 -22.79
C GLN A 192 -10.71 11.11 -23.94
N LYS A 193 -10.61 11.58 -25.19
CA LYS A 193 -11.04 10.81 -26.37
C LYS A 193 -10.15 9.59 -26.66
N GLN A 194 -8.90 9.63 -26.19
CA GLN A 194 -7.89 8.58 -26.36
C GLN A 194 -7.96 7.54 -25.24
N LEU A 195 -8.45 7.91 -24.04
CA LEU A 195 -8.57 7.03 -22.87
C LEU A 195 -9.73 6.03 -23.01
N LYS A 196 -9.56 5.05 -23.91
CA LYS A 196 -10.50 3.97 -24.19
C LYS A 196 -9.79 2.62 -24.13
N ASN A 197 -10.47 1.60 -23.60
CA ASN A 197 -9.91 0.26 -23.41
C ASN A 197 -8.61 0.27 -22.58
N VAL A 198 -8.51 1.18 -21.61
CA VAL A 198 -7.38 1.29 -20.69
C VAL A 198 -7.33 0.06 -19.80
N ARG A 199 -6.15 -0.58 -19.71
CA ARG A 199 -5.93 -1.77 -18.88
C ARG A 199 -5.23 -1.46 -17.57
N GLN A 200 -4.32 -0.50 -17.60
CA GLN A 200 -3.49 -0.12 -16.46
C GLN A 200 -3.16 1.37 -16.55
N ILE A 201 -3.00 2.01 -15.41
CA ILE A 201 -2.44 3.36 -15.28
C ILE A 201 -1.24 3.25 -14.36
N GLN A 202 -0.10 3.81 -14.78
CA GLN A 202 1.06 4.04 -13.95
C GLN A 202 1.14 5.54 -13.63
N ALA A 203 1.66 5.88 -12.45
CA ALA A 203 1.78 7.27 -12.00
C ALA A 203 3.23 7.61 -11.61
N THR A 204 3.65 8.82 -11.92
CA THR A 204 4.78 9.49 -11.26
C THR A 204 4.24 10.37 -10.12
N TYR A 205 5.07 11.25 -9.56
CA TYR A 205 4.62 12.19 -8.54
C TYR A 205 3.47 13.11 -9.00
N SER A 206 3.46 13.53 -10.27
CA SER A 206 2.48 14.51 -10.82
C SER A 206 1.93 14.19 -12.21
N ALA A 207 2.19 13.00 -12.77
CA ALA A 207 1.68 12.61 -14.08
C ALA A 207 1.20 11.15 -14.12
N PHE A 208 0.37 10.85 -15.11
CA PHE A 208 -0.16 9.52 -15.37
C PHE A 208 0.22 9.04 -16.77
N ALA A 209 0.40 7.73 -16.91
CA ALA A 209 0.55 7.02 -18.17
C ALA A 209 -0.44 5.84 -18.22
N ALA A 210 -1.44 5.93 -19.11
CA ALA A 210 -2.40 4.86 -19.35
C ALA A 210 -1.89 3.90 -20.42
N LEU A 211 -1.82 2.60 -20.09
CA LEU A 211 -1.56 1.52 -21.04
C LEU A 211 -2.89 1.00 -21.60
N LEU A 212 -3.07 1.14 -22.91
CA LEU A 212 -4.26 0.73 -23.63
C LEU A 212 -4.19 -0.75 -24.03
N SER A 213 -5.35 -1.31 -24.39
CA SER A 213 -5.48 -2.72 -24.76
C SER A 213 -4.70 -3.15 -26.01
N ASP A 214 -4.39 -2.20 -26.89
CA ASP A 214 -3.57 -2.41 -28.09
C ASP A 214 -2.06 -2.26 -27.81
N GLY A 215 -1.68 -1.95 -26.56
CA GLY A 215 -0.30 -1.73 -26.15
C GLY A 215 0.23 -0.33 -26.45
N SER A 216 -0.62 0.63 -26.84
CA SER A 216 -0.25 2.04 -26.92
C SER A 216 -0.33 2.71 -25.54
N VAL A 217 0.34 3.87 -25.40
CA VAL A 217 0.36 4.65 -24.16
C VAL A 217 -0.19 6.05 -24.41
N VAL A 218 -0.99 6.54 -23.46
CA VAL A 218 -1.51 7.91 -23.41
C VAL A 218 -1.10 8.54 -22.09
N THR A 219 -0.48 9.71 -22.10
CA THR A 219 -0.02 10.41 -20.89
C THR A 219 -0.77 11.72 -20.66
N TRP A 220 -0.83 12.15 -19.40
CA TRP A 220 -1.33 13.48 -19.00
C TRP A 220 -0.80 13.87 -17.62
N GLY A 221 -0.97 15.14 -17.23
CA GLY A 221 -0.42 15.72 -16.01
C GLY A 221 0.76 16.64 -16.31
N LEU A 222 1.63 16.87 -15.31
CA LEU A 222 2.74 17.81 -15.46
C LEU A 222 3.77 17.30 -16.51
N PRO A 223 4.10 18.09 -17.55
CA PRO A 223 5.03 17.66 -18.60
C PRO A 223 6.41 17.24 -18.06
N ASP A 224 6.97 18.00 -17.12
CA ASP A 224 8.28 17.74 -16.51
C ASP A 224 8.29 16.48 -15.62
N CYS A 225 7.12 15.89 -15.34
CA CYS A 225 6.97 14.61 -14.66
C CYS A 225 6.56 13.47 -15.59
N GLY A 226 6.66 13.66 -16.92
CA GLY A 226 6.29 12.67 -17.92
C GLY A 226 4.83 12.74 -18.41
N GLY A 227 4.14 13.85 -18.15
CA GLY A 227 2.78 14.10 -18.66
C GLY A 227 2.72 14.30 -20.17
N ASP A 228 3.84 14.64 -20.82
CA ASP A 228 3.97 14.75 -22.27
C ASP A 228 4.90 13.67 -22.85
N SER A 229 4.34 12.74 -23.61
CA SER A 229 5.07 11.69 -24.34
C SER A 229 5.21 11.95 -25.84
N THR A 230 4.87 13.14 -26.34
CA THR A 230 4.78 13.45 -27.78
C THR A 230 6.07 13.10 -28.53
N ALA A 231 7.24 13.36 -27.93
CA ALA A 231 8.54 13.09 -28.54
C ALA A 231 8.81 11.59 -28.81
N VAL A 232 8.17 10.70 -28.03
CA VAL A 232 8.37 9.24 -28.13
C VAL A 232 7.09 8.49 -28.51
N GLN A 233 6.01 9.20 -28.83
CA GLN A 233 4.67 8.62 -29.04
C GLN A 233 4.65 7.49 -30.09
N GLU A 234 5.44 7.63 -31.16
CA GLU A 234 5.54 6.63 -32.23
C GLU A 234 6.24 5.33 -31.77
N GLN A 235 7.06 5.41 -30.73
CA GLN A 235 7.79 4.28 -30.14
C GLN A 235 6.97 3.56 -29.06
N LEU A 236 6.02 4.24 -28.42
CA LEU A 236 5.14 3.70 -27.38
C LEU A 236 4.02 2.83 -27.97
N ARG A 237 4.41 1.74 -28.65
CA ARG A 237 3.55 0.75 -29.29
C ARG A 237 3.92 -0.65 -28.83
N SER A 238 2.97 -1.49 -28.49
CA SER A 238 3.23 -2.83 -27.91
C SER A 238 3.97 -2.78 -26.57
N VAL A 239 3.70 -1.75 -25.76
CA VAL A 239 4.18 -1.66 -24.37
C VAL A 239 3.56 -2.77 -23.54
N GLN A 240 4.37 -3.39 -22.69
CA GLN A 240 3.94 -4.44 -21.76
C GLN A 240 3.95 -3.98 -20.30
N PHE A 241 4.91 -3.14 -19.94
CA PHE A 241 5.11 -2.69 -18.58
C PHE A 241 5.63 -1.24 -18.57
N ILE A 242 5.27 -0.47 -17.55
CA ILE A 242 5.73 0.90 -17.34
C ILE A 242 6.20 1.01 -15.89
N GLN A 243 7.42 1.47 -15.70
CA GLN A 243 7.98 1.85 -14.40
C GLN A 243 8.11 3.38 -14.34
N SER A 244 8.04 3.94 -13.13
CA SER A 244 8.21 5.37 -12.89
C SER A 244 9.21 5.65 -11.76
N THR A 245 9.82 6.83 -11.82
CA THR A 245 10.44 7.47 -10.66
C THR A 245 9.41 8.34 -9.93
N SER A 246 9.70 8.72 -8.68
CA SER A 246 8.69 9.26 -7.75
C SER A 246 9.09 10.55 -7.04
N LEU A 247 9.96 11.39 -7.64
CA LEU A 247 10.33 12.69 -7.10
C LEU A 247 9.41 13.83 -7.57
N GLU A 248 9.21 14.81 -6.69
CA GLU A 248 8.32 15.96 -6.94
C GLU A 248 8.74 16.80 -8.14
N GLU A 249 10.04 17.05 -8.24
CA GLU A 249 10.66 17.73 -9.36
C GLU A 249 11.42 16.67 -10.16
N GLY A 250 11.17 16.58 -11.46
CA GLY A 250 11.98 15.75 -12.34
C GLY A 250 11.67 14.25 -12.30
N SER A 251 10.39 13.86 -12.32
CA SER A 251 9.99 12.46 -12.49
C SER A 251 10.00 12.00 -13.96
N ALA A 252 10.19 10.70 -14.17
CA ALA A 252 10.26 10.08 -15.48
C ALA A 252 9.58 8.70 -15.51
N PHE A 253 9.29 8.23 -16.72
CA PHE A 253 8.79 6.89 -17.00
C PHE A 253 9.78 6.09 -17.86
N ALA A 254 9.75 4.78 -17.70
CA ALA A 254 10.42 3.81 -18.56
C ALA A 254 9.44 2.69 -18.93
N ALA A 255 9.22 2.47 -20.23
CA ALA A 255 8.36 1.42 -20.75
C ALA A 255 9.18 0.27 -21.32
N ILE A 256 8.80 -0.97 -20.98
CA ILE A 256 9.29 -2.19 -21.62
C ILE A 256 8.35 -2.56 -22.77
N LEU A 257 8.89 -2.65 -23.98
CA LEU A 257 8.18 -3.07 -25.18
C LEU A 257 8.16 -4.60 -25.30
N ARG A 258 7.24 -5.14 -26.11
CA ARG A 258 7.08 -6.59 -26.32
C ARG A 258 8.32 -7.31 -26.87
N ASP A 259 9.21 -6.59 -27.53
CA ASP A 259 10.49 -7.11 -28.03
C ASP A 259 11.63 -7.02 -26.98
N GLY A 260 11.32 -6.53 -25.78
CA GLY A 260 12.27 -6.33 -24.68
C GLY A 260 13.14 -5.08 -24.81
N SER A 261 12.85 -4.18 -25.76
CA SER A 261 13.48 -2.85 -25.79
C SER A 261 12.81 -1.88 -24.82
N VAL A 262 13.50 -0.78 -24.50
CA VAL A 262 13.04 0.23 -23.53
C VAL A 262 12.87 1.58 -24.20
N VAL A 263 11.80 2.29 -23.84
CA VAL A 263 11.54 3.68 -24.21
C VAL A 263 11.33 4.49 -22.94
N THR A 264 12.01 5.63 -22.82
CA THR A 264 11.92 6.52 -21.66
C THR A 264 11.40 7.90 -22.05
N TRP A 265 10.73 8.58 -21.12
CA TRP A 265 10.27 9.97 -21.28
C TRP A 265 10.04 10.63 -19.92
N GLY A 266 9.82 11.95 -19.93
CA GLY A 266 9.79 12.80 -18.75
C GLY A 266 11.13 13.52 -18.54
N ALA A 267 11.39 13.95 -17.31
CA ALA A 267 12.59 14.70 -16.97
C ALA A 267 13.89 13.92 -17.22
N ALA A 268 14.87 14.57 -17.86
CA ALA A 268 16.14 13.94 -18.21
C ALA A 268 16.94 13.55 -16.95
N GLU A 269 16.98 14.43 -15.96
CA GLU A 269 17.60 14.24 -14.65
C GLU A 269 16.96 13.09 -13.85
N GLY A 270 15.68 12.80 -14.09
CA GLY A 270 14.97 11.68 -13.51
C GLY A 270 15.11 10.36 -14.26
N GLY A 271 15.94 10.30 -15.31
CA GLY A 271 16.11 9.11 -16.15
C GLY A 271 15.16 9.03 -17.35
N GLY A 272 14.52 10.15 -17.71
CA GLY A 272 13.72 10.27 -18.94
C GLY A 272 14.56 10.20 -20.22
N ASP A 273 15.88 10.44 -20.14
CA ASP A 273 16.84 10.21 -21.22
C ASP A 273 17.69 8.94 -20.94
N SER A 274 17.47 7.91 -21.74
CA SER A 274 18.23 6.64 -21.72
C SER A 274 19.21 6.50 -22.88
N SER A 275 19.46 7.56 -23.65
CA SER A 275 20.28 7.52 -24.88
C SER A 275 21.68 6.96 -24.69
N SER A 276 22.31 7.21 -23.53
CA SER A 276 23.63 6.68 -23.16
C SER A 276 23.65 5.16 -22.98
N ALA A 277 22.52 4.58 -22.55
CA ALA A 277 22.35 3.15 -22.28
C ALA A 277 21.55 2.41 -23.37
N GLN A 278 20.91 3.12 -24.31
CA GLN A 278 19.94 2.57 -25.27
C GLN A 278 20.43 1.34 -26.05
N LYS A 279 21.73 1.30 -26.40
CA LYS A 279 22.30 0.17 -27.15
C LYS A 279 22.34 -1.14 -26.34
N GLN A 280 22.37 -1.03 -25.02
CA GLN A 280 22.41 -2.13 -24.06
C GLN A 280 21.02 -2.55 -23.59
N LEU A 281 20.01 -1.67 -23.65
CA LEU A 281 18.63 -1.93 -23.25
C LEU A 281 17.88 -2.80 -24.27
N LYS A 282 18.26 -4.08 -24.33
CA LYS A 282 17.65 -5.10 -25.20
C LYS A 282 17.34 -6.34 -24.38
N SER A 283 16.23 -7.01 -24.69
CA SER A 283 15.78 -8.19 -23.95
C SER A 283 15.63 -7.91 -22.45
N VAL A 284 15.17 -6.71 -22.09
CA VAL A 284 14.89 -6.30 -20.72
C VAL A 284 13.68 -7.07 -20.20
N LEU A 285 13.80 -7.64 -19.01
CA LEU A 285 12.75 -8.40 -18.34
C LEU A 285 12.07 -7.59 -17.24
N HIS A 286 12.83 -6.74 -16.55
CA HIS A 286 12.34 -5.97 -15.42
C HIS A 286 13.08 -4.64 -15.30
N ILE A 287 12.40 -3.61 -14.78
CA ILE A 287 13.00 -2.31 -14.46
C ILE A 287 12.60 -1.96 -13.03
N GLN A 288 13.60 -1.65 -12.20
CA GLN A 288 13.43 -1.05 -10.89
C GLN A 288 13.86 0.43 -10.95
N ALA A 289 13.29 1.27 -10.11
CA ALA A 289 13.61 2.70 -10.04
C ALA A 289 13.96 3.12 -8.61
N THR A 290 14.94 4.01 -8.48
CA THR A 290 15.08 4.94 -7.35
C THR A 290 14.28 6.19 -7.68
N ASN A 291 14.49 7.30 -6.97
CA ASN A 291 13.74 8.52 -7.27
C ASN A 291 14.23 9.31 -8.50
N HIS A 292 15.43 9.05 -9.03
CA HIS A 292 15.95 9.70 -10.25
C HIS A 292 16.78 8.78 -11.17
N ALA A 293 16.78 7.47 -10.91
CA ALA A 293 17.50 6.52 -11.75
C ALA A 293 16.71 5.22 -11.93
N PHE A 294 17.10 4.47 -12.96
CA PHE A 294 16.53 3.18 -13.28
C PHE A 294 17.63 2.11 -13.39
N ALA A 295 17.26 0.89 -13.04
CA ALA A 295 18.07 -0.31 -13.22
C ALA A 295 17.24 -1.38 -13.94
N ALA A 296 17.69 -1.78 -15.13
CA ALA A 296 17.07 -2.84 -15.92
C ALA A 296 17.79 -4.18 -15.70
N ILE A 297 17.03 -5.25 -15.46
CA ILE A 297 17.51 -6.64 -15.48
C ILE A 297 17.26 -7.20 -16.89
N LEU A 298 18.32 -7.67 -17.54
CA LEU A 298 18.29 -8.26 -18.87
C LEU A 298 18.03 -9.77 -18.80
N ALA A 299 17.62 -10.37 -19.92
CA ALA A 299 17.35 -11.80 -20.02
C ALA A 299 18.57 -12.71 -19.77
N ASP A 300 19.78 -12.17 -19.85
CA ASP A 300 21.02 -12.87 -19.50
C ASP A 300 21.42 -12.72 -18.02
N GLY A 301 20.58 -12.05 -17.22
CA GLY A 301 20.81 -11.79 -15.80
C GLY A 301 21.80 -10.66 -15.52
N SER A 302 22.25 -9.91 -16.54
CA SER A 302 23.04 -8.69 -16.36
C SER A 302 22.14 -7.48 -16.04
N VAL A 303 22.77 -6.39 -15.58
CA VAL A 303 22.08 -5.14 -15.22
C VAL A 303 22.64 -3.97 -16.03
N VAL A 304 21.73 -3.09 -16.47
CA VAL A 304 22.06 -1.81 -17.10
C VAL A 304 21.34 -0.70 -16.34
N THR A 305 22.05 0.36 -16.01
CA THR A 305 21.51 1.53 -15.29
C THR A 305 21.56 2.78 -16.15
N TRP A 306 20.66 3.73 -15.87
CA TRP A 306 20.68 5.09 -16.42
C TRP A 306 19.95 6.06 -15.49
N GLY A 307 20.03 7.36 -15.79
CA GLY A 307 19.52 8.44 -14.94
C GLY A 307 20.64 9.08 -14.11
N ASN A 308 20.27 9.74 -13.01
CA ASN A 308 21.23 10.47 -12.19
C ASN A 308 22.24 9.52 -11.50
N PRO A 309 23.56 9.66 -11.73
CA PRO A 309 24.59 8.83 -11.09
C PRO A 309 24.54 8.84 -9.56
N ASP A 310 24.23 9.99 -8.94
CA ASP A 310 24.13 10.13 -7.49
C ASP A 310 22.94 9.35 -6.91
N PHE A 311 22.00 8.93 -7.76
CA PHE A 311 20.83 8.13 -7.41
C PHE A 311 20.95 6.67 -7.90
N GLY A 312 22.16 6.22 -8.24
CA GLY A 312 22.42 4.86 -8.71
C GLY A 312 22.27 4.66 -10.23
N GLY A 313 22.24 5.75 -11.01
CA GLY A 313 22.22 5.71 -12.48
C GLY A 313 23.50 5.16 -13.11
N ASP A 314 24.58 5.02 -12.34
CA ASP A 314 25.85 4.41 -12.77
C ASP A 314 26.22 3.21 -11.88
N CYS A 315 26.17 2.00 -12.45
CA CYS A 315 26.64 0.77 -11.81
C CYS A 315 28.01 0.27 -12.33
N THR A 316 28.74 1.06 -13.13
CA THR A 316 30.00 0.62 -13.75
C THR A 316 31.05 0.13 -12.76
N GLY A 317 31.09 0.69 -11.54
CA GLY A 317 31.97 0.26 -10.44
C GLY A 317 31.70 -1.16 -9.95
N VAL A 318 30.46 -1.65 -10.08
CA VAL A 318 30.02 -2.99 -9.64
C VAL A 318 29.58 -3.90 -10.78
N GLN A 319 29.60 -3.45 -12.03
CA GLN A 319 29.10 -4.15 -13.22
C GLN A 319 29.59 -5.61 -13.34
N LYS A 320 30.84 -5.89 -12.95
CA LYS A 320 31.41 -7.25 -13.03
C LYS A 320 30.79 -8.24 -12.04
N GLN A 321 30.19 -7.73 -10.96
CA GLN A 321 29.53 -8.49 -9.91
C GLN A 321 28.04 -8.70 -10.21
N LEU A 322 27.42 -7.86 -11.04
CA LEU A 322 26.00 -7.93 -11.42
C LEU A 322 25.77 -8.97 -12.53
N LYS A 323 25.86 -10.25 -12.17
CA LYS A 323 25.58 -11.41 -13.04
C LYS A 323 24.63 -12.36 -12.34
N GLY A 324 23.65 -12.89 -13.07
CA GLY A 324 22.62 -13.75 -12.46
C GLY A 324 21.78 -12.97 -11.44
N VAL A 325 21.44 -11.72 -11.74
CA VAL A 325 20.60 -10.89 -10.86
C VAL A 325 19.17 -11.41 -10.89
N LYS A 326 18.66 -11.82 -9.73
CA LYS A 326 17.29 -12.32 -9.56
C LYS A 326 16.28 -11.20 -9.39
N CYS A 327 16.62 -10.22 -8.56
CA CYS A 327 15.79 -9.04 -8.32
C CYS A 327 16.63 -7.86 -7.81
N ILE A 328 16.06 -6.66 -7.93
CA ILE A 328 16.65 -5.41 -7.44
C ILE A 328 15.62 -4.73 -6.53
N GLN A 329 16.08 -4.25 -5.39
CA GLN A 329 15.33 -3.33 -4.52
C GLN A 329 15.99 -1.95 -4.53
N ALA A 330 15.21 -0.91 -4.23
CA ALA A 330 15.66 0.47 -4.26
C ALA A 330 15.25 1.22 -2.98
N THR A 331 16.13 2.11 -2.53
CA THR A 331 15.83 3.20 -1.59
C THR A 331 15.61 4.49 -2.39
N TYR A 332 15.66 5.65 -1.72
CA TYR A 332 15.62 6.96 -2.37
C TYR A 332 16.62 7.13 -3.50
N SER A 333 17.88 6.71 -3.28
CA SER A 333 19.02 6.99 -4.18
C SER A 333 20.02 5.83 -4.28
N ALA A 334 19.68 4.63 -3.80
CA ALA A 334 20.53 3.45 -3.92
C ALA A 334 19.75 2.20 -4.35
N PHE A 335 20.49 1.24 -4.91
CA PHE A 335 19.98 -0.06 -5.32
C PHE A 335 20.70 -1.20 -4.59
N ALA A 336 19.97 -2.29 -4.36
CA ALA A 336 20.48 -3.56 -3.87
C ALA A 336 20.00 -4.71 -4.75
N ALA A 337 20.91 -5.39 -5.43
CA ALA A 337 20.64 -6.57 -6.25
C ALA A 337 20.86 -7.85 -5.45
N VAL A 338 19.88 -8.76 -5.48
CA VAL A 338 20.03 -10.14 -4.98
C VAL A 338 20.41 -11.03 -6.15
N LEU A 339 21.56 -11.72 -6.04
CA LEU A 339 22.05 -12.65 -7.04
C LEU A 339 21.43 -14.06 -6.86
N GLU A 340 21.49 -14.90 -7.89
CA GLU A 340 20.97 -16.28 -7.86
C GLU A 340 21.58 -17.14 -6.76
N GLU A 341 22.86 -16.92 -6.42
CA GLU A 341 23.56 -17.57 -5.31
C GLU A 341 23.16 -17.05 -3.91
N GLY A 342 22.36 -15.98 -3.86
CA GLY A 342 21.86 -15.37 -2.63
C GLY A 342 22.79 -14.33 -1.98
N SER A 343 23.85 -13.90 -2.65
CA SER A 343 24.64 -12.73 -2.23
C SER A 343 24.02 -11.41 -2.70
N VAL A 344 24.40 -10.31 -2.06
CA VAL A 344 23.92 -8.97 -2.40
C VAL A 344 25.03 -8.10 -2.97
N VAL A 345 24.70 -7.30 -3.98
CA VAL A 345 25.55 -6.24 -4.54
C VAL A 345 24.77 -4.92 -4.47
N THR A 346 25.39 -3.89 -3.92
CA THR A 346 24.78 -2.55 -3.78
C THR A 346 25.53 -1.50 -4.58
N TRP A 347 24.83 -0.44 -4.99
CA TRP A 347 25.41 0.75 -5.62
C TRP A 347 24.48 1.96 -5.48
N GLY A 348 24.98 3.15 -5.84
CA GLY A 348 24.30 4.43 -5.65
C GLY A 348 24.84 5.17 -4.43
N ASP A 349 24.03 6.06 -3.87
CA ASP A 349 24.41 6.87 -2.71
C ASP A 349 24.72 6.00 -1.48
N ALA A 350 25.94 6.15 -0.93
CA ALA A 350 26.40 5.40 0.22
C ALA A 350 25.55 5.69 1.48
N GLU A 351 25.08 6.93 1.66
CA GLU A 351 24.26 7.31 2.81
C GLU A 351 22.86 6.67 2.73
N CYS A 352 22.39 6.32 1.53
CA CYS A 352 21.11 5.66 1.32
C CYS A 352 21.21 4.14 1.11
N GLY A 353 22.32 3.52 1.52
CA GLY A 353 22.53 2.07 1.47
C GLY A 353 23.26 1.55 0.23
N GLY A 354 23.85 2.44 -0.57
CA GLY A 354 24.68 2.08 -1.73
C GLY A 354 25.99 1.38 -1.36
N ASP A 355 26.48 1.58 -0.13
CA ASP A 355 27.63 0.85 0.44
C ASP A 355 27.17 -0.15 1.52
N SER A 356 27.30 -1.44 1.21
CA SER A 356 27.02 -2.56 2.12
C SER A 356 28.28 -3.26 2.62
N SER A 357 29.46 -2.67 2.42
CA SER A 357 30.76 -3.30 2.70
C SER A 357 30.92 -3.80 4.14
N TYR A 358 30.36 -3.07 5.13
CA TYR A 358 30.40 -3.48 6.53
C TYR A 358 29.55 -4.72 6.82
N ALA A 359 28.45 -4.91 6.07
CA ALA A 359 27.49 -6.00 6.23
C ALA A 359 27.75 -7.17 5.25
N GLN A 360 28.64 -7.00 4.27
CA GLN A 360 28.83 -7.93 3.14
C GLN A 360 29.08 -9.39 3.54
N LYS A 361 29.80 -9.61 4.66
CA LYS A 361 30.08 -10.96 5.18
C LYS A 361 28.82 -11.68 5.69
N ARG A 362 27.81 -10.92 6.12
CA ARG A 362 26.53 -11.41 6.61
C ARG A 362 25.47 -11.48 5.52
N LEU A 363 25.58 -10.69 4.46
CA LEU A 363 24.68 -10.67 3.29
C LEU A 363 24.92 -11.88 2.36
N GLN A 364 24.72 -13.07 2.91
CA GLN A 364 24.83 -14.35 2.21
C GLN A 364 23.54 -15.11 2.45
N LYS A 365 23.06 -15.84 1.44
CA LYS A 365 21.77 -16.56 1.53
C LYS A 365 20.63 -15.59 1.88
N VAL A 366 20.55 -14.48 1.16
CA VAL A 366 19.44 -13.52 1.25
C VAL A 366 18.22 -14.07 0.52
N GLU A 367 17.08 -14.10 1.20
CA GLU A 367 15.79 -14.51 0.64
C GLU A 367 15.08 -13.32 -0.01
N CYS A 368 14.99 -12.21 0.72
CA CYS A 368 14.41 -10.96 0.23
C CYS A 368 15.01 -9.73 0.94
N ILE A 369 14.82 -8.57 0.32
CA ILE A 369 15.22 -7.26 0.85
C ILE A 369 13.96 -6.39 0.93
N GLN A 370 13.84 -5.63 2.02
CA GLN A 370 12.91 -4.52 2.17
C GLN A 370 13.70 -3.21 2.31
N ALA A 371 13.08 -2.09 1.96
CA ALA A 371 13.70 -0.78 2.01
C ALA A 371 12.82 0.23 2.76
N THR A 372 13.45 1.06 3.59
CA THR A 372 12.91 2.37 4.00
C THR A 372 13.40 3.40 2.99
N HIS A 373 13.24 4.69 3.29
CA HIS A 373 13.71 5.73 2.38
C HIS A 373 15.23 5.74 2.17
N ARG A 374 16.02 5.36 3.18
CA ARG A 374 17.50 5.43 3.13
C ARG A 374 18.23 4.20 3.67
N ALA A 375 17.49 3.14 4.01
CA ALA A 375 18.09 1.91 4.51
C ALA A 375 17.42 0.68 3.90
N PHE A 376 18.16 -0.43 3.93
CA PHE A 376 17.71 -1.74 3.54
C PHE A 376 17.72 -2.70 4.74
N ALA A 377 16.84 -3.69 4.70
CA ALA A 377 16.83 -4.83 5.61
C ALA A 377 16.66 -6.12 4.81
N ALA A 378 17.65 -7.00 4.89
CA ALA A 378 17.63 -8.33 4.27
C ALA A 378 17.14 -9.38 5.26
N ILE A 379 16.20 -10.23 4.83
CA ILE A 379 15.83 -11.47 5.51
C ILE A 379 16.69 -12.58 4.92
N LEU A 380 17.43 -13.29 5.78
CA LEU A 380 18.25 -14.44 5.40
C LEU A 380 17.42 -15.73 5.44
N TYR A 381 17.87 -16.78 4.75
CA TYR A 381 17.21 -18.10 4.72
C TYR A 381 17.01 -18.76 6.10
N ASP A 382 17.77 -18.36 7.12
CA ASP A 382 17.60 -18.85 8.50
C ASP A 382 16.60 -18.01 9.32
N GLY A 383 15.99 -16.99 8.69
CA GLY A 383 15.04 -16.07 9.31
C GLY A 383 15.68 -14.96 10.14
N SER A 384 17.02 -14.82 10.14
CA SER A 384 17.70 -13.66 10.72
C SER A 384 17.68 -12.45 9.79
N VAL A 385 17.99 -11.27 10.34
CA VAL A 385 17.94 -9.99 9.61
C VAL A 385 19.31 -9.31 9.61
N VAL A 386 19.63 -8.67 8.49
CA VAL A 386 20.78 -7.78 8.35
C VAL A 386 20.29 -6.45 7.78
N ALA A 387 20.47 -5.36 8.51
CA ALA A 387 20.16 -4.01 8.05
C ALA A 387 21.41 -3.24 7.62
N TRP A 388 21.27 -2.33 6.65
CA TRP A 388 22.30 -1.36 6.25
C TRP A 388 21.77 -0.09 5.60
N GLY A 389 22.62 0.95 5.55
CA GLY A 389 22.28 2.30 5.11
C GLY A 389 22.24 3.27 6.29
N ASP A 390 21.44 4.33 6.17
CA ASP A 390 21.33 5.37 7.20
C ASP A 390 20.76 4.80 8.52
N PRO A 391 21.50 4.86 9.65
CA PRO A 391 21.01 4.38 10.95
C PRO A 391 19.71 5.03 11.41
N ASP A 392 19.50 6.33 11.12
CA ASP A 392 18.29 7.06 11.51
C ASP A 392 17.04 6.59 10.72
N PHE A 393 17.27 5.83 9.65
CA PHE A 393 16.24 5.22 8.80
C PHE A 393 16.15 3.70 8.98
N GLY A 394 16.78 3.14 10.02
CA GLY A 394 16.76 1.71 10.31
C GLY A 394 17.90 0.91 9.69
N GLY A 395 18.96 1.58 9.23
CA GLY A 395 20.18 0.95 8.71
C GLY A 395 20.99 0.18 9.75
N ASP A 396 20.73 0.37 11.04
CA ASP A 396 21.32 -0.41 12.13
C ASP A 396 20.22 -1.11 12.94
N CYS A 397 20.33 -2.44 13.07
CA CYS A 397 19.43 -3.28 13.85
C CYS A 397 20.14 -4.02 15.00
N SER A 398 21.39 -3.66 15.30
CA SER A 398 22.23 -4.36 16.30
C SER A 398 21.59 -4.41 17.69
N ASP A 399 20.91 -3.34 18.11
CA ASP A 399 20.20 -3.26 19.38
C ASP A 399 19.05 -4.26 19.52
N VAL A 400 18.48 -4.72 18.40
CA VAL A 400 17.35 -5.66 18.38
C VAL A 400 17.70 -7.01 17.77
N GLU A 401 18.95 -7.21 17.34
CA GLU A 401 19.41 -8.37 16.58
C GLU A 401 19.09 -9.70 17.26
N SER A 402 19.30 -9.79 18.57
CA SER A 402 19.00 -10.99 19.36
C SER A 402 17.53 -11.41 19.35
N ARG A 403 16.63 -10.49 18.96
CA ARG A 403 15.18 -10.70 18.88
C ARG A 403 14.70 -10.85 17.45
N LEU A 404 15.51 -10.60 16.42
CA LEU A 404 15.16 -10.76 15.01
C LEU A 404 15.46 -12.18 14.54
N LEU A 405 14.73 -13.14 15.12
CA LEU A 405 14.86 -14.58 14.81
C LEU A 405 13.57 -15.09 14.19
N SER A 406 13.68 -15.94 13.16
CA SER A 406 12.53 -16.52 12.46
C SER A 406 11.55 -15.46 11.93
N VAL A 407 12.11 -14.38 11.37
CA VAL A 407 11.35 -13.30 10.73
C VAL A 407 10.72 -13.82 9.45
N GLN A 408 9.41 -13.61 9.30
CA GLN A 408 8.66 -14.02 8.11
C GLN A 408 8.43 -12.86 7.13
N LYS A 409 8.25 -11.65 7.66
CA LYS A 409 7.98 -10.47 6.86
C LYS A 409 8.52 -9.24 7.56
N ILE A 410 9.03 -8.29 6.77
CA ILE A 410 9.35 -6.94 7.21
C ILE A 410 8.40 -5.96 6.52
N GLN A 411 7.87 -5.02 7.28
CA GLN A 411 7.15 -3.85 6.79
C GLN A 411 8.00 -2.61 7.09
N ALA A 412 8.01 -1.63 6.19
CA ALA A 412 8.76 -0.39 6.35
C ALA A 412 7.81 0.83 6.42
N THR A 413 8.15 1.79 7.27
CA THR A 413 7.74 3.20 7.14
C THR A 413 8.80 3.93 6.33
N TYR A 414 8.75 5.26 6.29
CA TYR A 414 9.80 6.05 5.65
C TYR A 414 11.12 5.99 6.43
N PHE A 415 11.09 5.77 7.76
CA PHE A 415 12.27 5.87 8.66
C PHE A 415 12.51 4.64 9.56
N ALA A 416 11.65 3.62 9.51
CA ALA A 416 11.73 2.49 10.43
C ALA A 416 11.25 1.20 9.79
N PHE A 417 11.64 0.08 10.38
CA PHE A 417 11.19 -1.26 10.00
C PHE A 417 10.44 -1.93 11.15
N ALA A 418 9.50 -2.81 10.81
CA ALA A 418 8.81 -3.71 11.72
C ALA A 418 8.82 -5.14 11.16
N ALA A 419 9.43 -6.06 11.89
CA ALA A 419 9.49 -7.48 11.57
C ALA A 419 8.33 -8.24 12.25
N LEU A 420 7.61 -9.04 11.46
CA LEU A 420 6.66 -10.05 11.94
C LEU A 420 7.38 -11.39 12.09
N LEU A 421 7.39 -11.93 13.31
CA LEU A 421 8.03 -13.19 13.64
C LEU A 421 7.06 -14.38 13.55
N SER A 422 7.60 -15.57 13.32
CA SER A 422 6.81 -16.80 13.17
C SER A 422 5.95 -17.21 14.39
N ASP A 423 6.35 -16.81 15.59
CA ASP A 423 5.63 -17.04 16.85
C ASP A 423 4.62 -15.91 17.17
N GLY A 424 4.47 -14.93 16.26
CA GLY A 424 3.51 -13.84 16.33
C GLY A 424 3.91 -12.52 17.05
N PRO A 425 5.10 -12.32 17.67
CA PRO A 425 5.54 -11.02 18.12
C PRO A 425 6.00 -10.13 16.97
N VAL A 426 6.02 -8.83 17.21
CA VAL A 426 6.53 -7.81 16.28
C VAL A 426 7.68 -7.06 16.93
N VAL A 427 8.80 -6.96 16.22
CA VAL A 427 9.99 -6.21 16.65
C VAL A 427 10.23 -5.10 15.64
N SER A 428 10.33 -3.85 16.09
CA SER A 428 10.68 -2.72 15.23
C SER A 428 12.03 -2.11 15.60
N TRP A 429 12.64 -1.42 14.62
CA TRP A 429 13.90 -0.67 14.76
C TRP A 429 13.94 0.51 13.77
N GLY A 430 14.90 1.42 13.96
CA GLY A 430 15.01 2.69 13.23
C GLY A 430 14.51 3.87 14.06
N SER A 431 14.05 4.94 13.42
CA SER A 431 13.62 6.16 14.13
C SER A 431 12.49 5.87 15.14
N SER A 432 12.74 6.17 16.41
CA SER A 432 11.77 5.95 17.49
C SER A 432 10.49 6.79 17.32
N THR A 433 10.58 7.98 16.73
CA THR A 433 9.42 8.84 16.46
C THR A 433 8.57 8.32 15.29
N SER A 434 9.12 7.45 14.45
CA SER A 434 8.47 6.90 13.26
C SER A 434 8.18 5.40 13.37
N GLY A 435 8.04 4.89 14.61
CA GLY A 435 7.64 3.51 14.88
C GLY A 435 8.80 2.53 15.11
N GLY A 436 10.04 3.00 15.15
CA GLY A 436 11.24 2.19 15.38
C GLY A 436 11.40 1.61 16.79
N ALA A 437 10.44 1.81 17.70
CA ALA A 437 10.49 1.22 19.04
C ALA A 437 9.17 0.53 19.41
N SER A 438 9.16 -0.81 19.48
CA SER A 438 7.99 -1.63 19.86
C SER A 438 8.08 -2.26 21.25
N ASP A 439 9.15 -1.99 22.02
CA ASP A 439 9.45 -2.66 23.30
C ASP A 439 8.35 -2.50 24.36
N HIS A 440 7.68 -1.35 24.36
CA HIS A 440 6.58 -1.06 25.29
C HIS A 440 5.28 -1.80 24.92
N LEU A 441 5.19 -2.38 23.71
CA LEU A 441 4.00 -3.02 23.15
C LEU A 441 4.11 -4.54 23.04
N THR A 442 5.17 -5.17 23.58
CA THR A 442 5.42 -6.62 23.44
C THR A 442 4.25 -7.49 23.91
N LYS A 443 3.44 -7.03 24.87
CA LYS A 443 2.24 -7.75 25.34
C LYS A 443 1.07 -7.63 24.35
N GLU A 444 0.96 -6.50 23.66
CA GLU A 444 -0.14 -6.17 22.76
C GLU A 444 0.08 -6.75 21.37
N LEU A 445 1.34 -6.74 20.90
CA LEU A 445 1.80 -7.26 19.61
C LEU A 445 2.00 -8.78 19.66
N LYS A 446 0.91 -9.52 19.86
CA LYS A 446 0.88 -10.99 19.78
C LYS A 446 -0.23 -11.45 18.85
N HIS A 447 -0.08 -12.58 18.18
CA HIS A 447 -1.09 -13.05 17.21
C HIS A 447 -1.38 -12.00 16.11
N VAL A 448 -0.32 -11.30 15.68
CA VAL A 448 -0.41 -10.35 14.57
C VAL A 448 -0.52 -11.15 13.27
N ASN A 449 -1.53 -10.81 12.46
CA ASN A 449 -1.78 -11.41 11.16
C ASN A 449 -1.14 -10.59 10.03
N SER A 450 -1.19 -9.26 10.13
CA SER A 450 -0.62 -8.38 9.12
C SER A 450 -0.11 -7.06 9.69
N LEU A 451 0.85 -6.47 8.99
CA LEU A 451 1.41 -5.15 9.26
C LEU A 451 1.08 -4.22 8.10
N GLN A 452 0.70 -2.98 8.42
CA GLN A 452 0.57 -1.85 7.51
C GLN A 452 1.41 -0.69 8.02
N ALA A 453 1.75 0.25 7.15
CA ALA A 453 2.55 1.42 7.51
C ALA A 453 2.11 2.67 6.75
N THR A 454 2.07 3.81 7.45
CA THR A 454 2.21 5.14 6.84
C THR A 454 3.70 5.47 6.70
N ASP A 455 4.04 6.69 6.29
CA ASP A 455 5.44 7.14 6.30
C ASP A 455 6.02 7.24 7.73
N PHE A 456 5.17 7.31 8.77
CA PHE A 456 5.59 7.63 10.15
C PHE A 456 5.03 6.72 11.25
N ALA A 457 4.17 5.77 10.90
CA ALA A 457 3.52 4.90 11.87
C ALA A 457 3.24 3.51 11.31
N PHE A 458 3.19 2.53 12.21
CA PHE A 458 2.80 1.17 11.90
C PHE A 458 1.42 0.86 12.48
N LEU A 459 0.76 -0.10 11.83
CA LEU A 459 -0.47 -0.71 12.29
C LEU A 459 -0.34 -2.23 12.21
N ALA A 460 -0.44 -2.90 13.34
CA ALA A 460 -0.52 -4.36 13.42
C ALA A 460 -1.97 -4.79 13.56
N ILE A 461 -2.48 -5.53 12.57
CA ILE A 461 -3.82 -6.14 12.60
C ILE A 461 -3.67 -7.57 13.12
N LYS A 462 -4.40 -7.90 14.17
CA LYS A 462 -4.37 -9.17 14.89
C LYS A 462 -5.39 -10.15 14.31
N VAL A 463 -5.21 -11.44 14.58
CA VAL A 463 -6.09 -12.52 14.09
C VAL A 463 -7.55 -12.35 14.53
N ASP A 464 -7.78 -11.72 15.69
CA ASP A 464 -9.11 -11.44 16.24
C ASP A 464 -9.80 -10.19 15.64
N GLY A 465 -9.14 -9.52 14.68
CA GLY A 465 -9.60 -8.29 14.03
C GLY A 465 -9.28 -7.01 14.81
N SER A 466 -8.67 -7.10 15.99
CA SER A 466 -8.16 -5.93 16.70
C SER A 466 -6.89 -5.39 16.05
N ALA A 467 -6.51 -4.16 16.35
CA ALA A 467 -5.25 -3.62 15.89
C ALA A 467 -4.51 -2.81 16.97
N VAL A 468 -3.20 -2.70 16.78
CA VAL A 468 -2.28 -1.91 17.60
C VAL A 468 -1.55 -0.96 16.67
N ALA A 469 -1.63 0.34 16.94
CA ALA A 469 -0.90 1.36 16.20
C ALA A 469 0.26 1.90 17.04
N TRP A 470 1.38 2.26 16.39
CA TRP A 470 2.51 2.90 17.06
C TRP A 470 3.37 3.71 16.09
N GLY A 471 4.15 4.65 16.62
CA GLY A 471 4.93 5.63 15.85
C GLY A 471 4.45 7.05 16.15
N HIS A 472 4.48 7.94 15.15
CA HIS A 472 4.11 9.33 15.37
C HIS A 472 2.60 9.45 15.64
N SER A 473 2.21 9.94 16.82
CA SER A 473 0.81 9.94 17.29
C SER A 473 -0.13 10.66 16.34
N GLU A 474 0.25 11.85 15.87
CA GLU A 474 -0.56 12.64 14.95
C GLU A 474 -0.59 12.08 13.52
N LEU A 475 0.32 11.16 13.17
CA LEU A 475 0.47 10.62 11.81
C LEU A 475 0.10 9.12 11.74
N GLY A 476 -0.89 8.72 12.55
CA GLY A 476 -1.48 7.39 12.57
C GLY A 476 -0.99 6.46 13.69
N GLY A 477 0.01 6.88 14.48
CA GLY A 477 0.64 6.08 15.53
C GLY A 477 -0.07 6.10 16.88
N ASP A 478 -1.18 6.84 17.04
CA ASP A 478 -1.96 6.86 18.28
C ASP A 478 -2.75 5.55 18.46
N ASN A 479 -2.25 4.68 19.34
CA ASN A 479 -2.88 3.40 19.69
C ASN A 479 -4.27 3.59 20.32
N HIS A 480 -4.49 4.64 21.10
CA HIS A 480 -5.79 4.87 21.74
C HIS A 480 -6.83 5.27 20.69
N ALA A 481 -6.47 6.19 19.79
CA ALA A 481 -7.32 6.55 18.66
C ALA A 481 -7.63 5.33 17.77
N ALA A 482 -6.62 4.53 17.43
CA ALA A 482 -6.82 3.30 16.66
C ALA A 482 -7.78 2.33 17.37
N GLN A 483 -7.56 2.05 18.66
CA GLN A 483 -8.43 1.15 19.41
C GLN A 483 -9.86 1.68 19.55
N PHE A 484 -10.03 2.98 19.77
CA PHE A 484 -11.33 3.62 19.86
C PHE A 484 -12.09 3.51 18.53
N GLN A 485 -11.47 3.86 17.41
CA GLN A 485 -12.10 3.80 16.09
C GLN A 485 -12.41 2.36 15.65
N LEU A 486 -11.59 1.38 16.04
CA LEU A 486 -11.82 -0.03 15.70
C LEU A 486 -12.85 -0.72 16.60
N ARG A 487 -13.07 -0.22 17.83
CA ARG A 487 -14.04 -0.79 18.79
C ARG A 487 -15.39 -0.09 18.79
N ASP A 488 -15.38 1.24 18.84
CA ASP A 488 -16.53 2.06 19.26
C ASP A 488 -17.15 2.90 18.12
N ALA A 489 -16.63 2.81 16.88
CA ALA A 489 -17.15 3.54 15.71
C ALA A 489 -18.52 3.08 15.19
#